data_AF-A0A854N4P3-F1
#
_entry.id   AF-A0A854N4P3-F1
#
_cell.length_a   1.000
_cell.length_b   1.000
_cell.length_c   1.000
_cell.angle_alpha   90.00
_cell.angle_beta   90.00
_cell.angle_gamma   90.00
#
_symmetry.space_group_name_H-M   'P 1'
#
loop_
_entity.id
_entity.type
_entity.pdbx_description
1 polymer ?
#
loop_
_entity_poly.entity_id
_entity_poly.type
_entity_poly.pdbx_seq_one_letter_code
_entity_poly.pdbx_strand_id
1 'polypeptide(L)' 'TVVVNVDGVDYPAVNNGDGTWTLADNTLPTLADGPHTITVTATDAAGNVGNDTAVVTIDTVAPNAPVLDPINA' A
#
# COMPACT_ATOMS: atom_id res chain seq x y z
N THR A 1 7.21 3.21 18.30
CA THR A 1 6.87 2.06 17.42
C THR A 1 6.18 2.57 16.18
N VAL A 2 6.15 1.77 15.10
CA VAL A 2 5.37 2.07 13.88
C VAL A 2 4.47 0.88 13.57
N VAL A 3 3.20 1.17 13.28
CA VAL A 3 2.20 0.21 12.85
C VAL A 3 1.58 0.73 11.56
N VAL A 4 1.45 -0.16 10.56
CA VAL A 4 0.81 0.15 9.29
C VAL A 4 -0.49 -0.65 9.23
N ASN A 5 -1.62 0.03 9.20
CA ASN A 5 -2.91 -0.57 8.98
C ASN A 5 -3.22 -0.61 7.48
N VAL A 6 -3.55 -1.78 6.94
CA VAL A 6 -4.02 -1.97 5.57
C VAL A 6 -5.41 -2.60 5.63
N ASP A 7 -6.43 -1.86 5.20
CA ASP A 7 -7.85 -2.26 5.24
C ASP A 7 -8.33 -2.85 6.58
N GLY A 8 -7.86 -2.28 7.69
CA GLY A 8 -8.23 -2.73 9.03
C GLY A 8 -7.33 -3.82 9.62
N VAL A 9 -6.32 -4.31 8.89
CA VAL A 9 -5.32 -5.25 9.39
C VAL A 9 -4.02 -4.53 9.74
N ASP A 10 -3.54 -4.72 10.97
CA ASP A 10 -2.30 -4.11 11.45
C ASP A 10 -1.06 -4.95 11.11
N TYR A 11 -0.06 -4.28 10.54
CA TYR A 11 1.24 -4.83 10.22
C TYR A 11 2.33 -4.08 11.00
N PRO A 12 3.25 -4.80 11.68
CA PRO A 12 4.38 -4.16 12.34
C PRO A 12 5.34 -3.58 11.30
N ALA A 13 5.85 -2.39 11.58
CA ALA A 13 6.86 -1.73 10.76
C ALA A 13 8.06 -1.27 11.60
N VAL A 14 9.20 -1.19 10.94
CA VAL A 14 10.46 -0.68 11.47
C VAL A 14 10.53 0.82 11.19
N ASN A 15 10.82 1.61 12.23
CA ASN A 15 11.21 3.01 12.06
C ASN A 15 12.70 3.04 11.67
N ASN A 16 13.01 3.59 10.51
CA ASN A 16 14.38 3.65 10.01
C ASN A 16 15.18 4.82 10.60
N GLY A 17 14.53 5.74 11.33
CA GLY A 17 15.17 6.86 12.01
C GLY A 17 15.48 8.06 11.12
N ASP A 18 15.14 8.00 9.84
CA ASP A 18 15.32 9.05 8.82
C ASP A 18 13.99 9.65 8.32
N GLY A 19 12.90 9.40 9.06
CA GLY A 19 11.55 9.77 8.66
C GLY A 19 10.87 8.74 7.76
N THR A 20 11.54 7.65 7.40
CA THR A 20 10.95 6.52 6.67
C THR A 20 10.65 5.34 7.59
N TRP A 21 9.83 4.44 7.08
CA TRP A 21 9.50 3.18 7.72
C TRP A 21 9.44 2.06 6.68
N THR A 22 9.59 0.83 7.16
CA THR A 22 9.53 -0.37 6.31
C THR A 22 8.71 -1.44 7.01
N LEU A 23 7.83 -2.15 6.29
CA LEU A 23 7.15 -3.32 6.84
C LEU A 23 8.20 -4.35 7.31
N ALA A 24 7.94 -5.01 8.45
CA ALA A 24 8.96 -5.86 9.09
C ALA A 24 9.46 -7.01 8.20
N ASP A 25 8.63 -7.50 7.28
CA ASP A 25 8.91 -8.55 6.30
C ASP A 25 9.05 -8.03 4.86
N ASN A 26 8.90 -6.71 4.64
CA ASN A 26 8.78 -6.10 3.31
C ASN A 26 7.69 -6.73 2.43
N THR A 27 6.67 -7.37 3.02
CA THR A 27 5.62 -8.03 2.25
C THR A 27 4.24 -7.69 2.76
N LEU A 28 3.28 -7.66 1.83
CA LEU A 28 1.86 -7.74 2.14
C LEU A 28 1.31 -9.01 1.48
N PRO A 29 0.22 -9.58 2.01
CA PRO A 29 -0.54 -10.56 1.24
C PRO A 29 -1.04 -9.95 -0.07
N THR A 30 -1.42 -10.79 -1.03
CA THR A 30 -2.10 -10.33 -2.24
C THR A 30 -3.35 -9.54 -1.88
N LEU A 31 -3.40 -8.30 -2.33
CA LEU A 31 -4.57 -7.42 -2.25
C LEU A 31 -5.39 -7.57 -3.53
N ALA A 32 -6.71 -7.44 -3.42
CA ALA A 32 -7.60 -7.46 -4.58
C ALA A 32 -7.44 -6.18 -5.43
N ASP A 33 -7.94 -6.17 -6.66
CA ASP A 33 -8.04 -4.91 -7.40
C ASP A 33 -9.03 -3.95 -6.75
N GLY A 34 -8.71 -2.66 -6.77
CA GLY A 34 -9.52 -1.60 -6.19
C GLY A 34 -8.75 -0.71 -5.20
N PRO A 35 -9.46 0.21 -4.53
CA PRO A 35 -8.86 1.11 -3.55
C PRO A 35 -8.63 0.42 -2.21
N HIS A 36 -7.44 0.61 -1.65
CA HIS A 36 -7.01 0.17 -0.32
C HIS A 36 -6.66 1.38 0.53
N THR A 37 -7.17 1.41 1.76
CA THR A 37 -6.85 2.48 2.72
C THR A 37 -5.69 2.04 3.59
N ILE A 38 -4.62 2.84 3.59
CA ILE A 38 -3.42 2.61 4.38
C ILE A 38 -3.30 3.71 5.41
N THR A 39 -3.21 3.34 6.69
CA THR A 39 -2.94 4.30 7.77
C THR A 39 -1.67 3.92 8.50
N VAL A 40 -0.72 4.84 8.57
CA VAL A 40 0.52 4.66 9.32
C VAL A 40 0.38 5.36 10.66
N THR A 41 0.64 4.65 11.75
CA THR A 41 0.65 5.21 13.10
C THR A 41 2.05 5.08 13.70
N ALA A 42 2.61 6.20 14.14
CA ALA A 42 3.89 6.26 14.83
C ALA A 42 3.69 6.72 16.28
N THR A 43 4.36 6.04 17.21
CA THR A 43 4.40 6.39 18.63
C THR A 43 5.83 6.63 19.06
N ASP A 44 6.13 7.78 19.65
CA ASP A 44 7.48 8.07 20.17
C ASP A 44 7.74 7.43 21.54
N ALA A 45 8.95 7.60 22.09
CA ALA A 45 9.32 7.04 23.38
C ALA A 45 8.62 7.69 24.58
N ALA A 46 8.11 8.91 24.42
CA ALA A 46 7.34 9.62 25.44
C ALA A 46 5.84 9.26 25.39
N GLY A 47 5.41 8.51 24.37
CA GLY A 47 4.02 8.10 24.16
C GLY A 47 3.20 9.04 23.29
N ASN A 48 3.81 10.04 22.64
CA ASN A 48 3.10 10.88 21.68
C ASN A 48 2.77 10.06 20.43
N VAL A 49 1.55 10.22 19.91
CA VAL A 49 1.06 9.47 18.74
C VAL A 49 0.78 10.43 17.58
N GLY A 50 1.27 10.09 16.40
CA GLY A 50 0.92 10.73 15.13
C GLY A 50 0.50 9.67 14.11
N ASN A 51 -0.37 10.05 13.18
CA ASN A 51 -0.77 9.19 12.08
C ASN A 51 -0.88 9.96 10.76
N ASP A 52 -0.87 9.22 9.66
CA ASP A 52 -1.17 9.71 8.32
C ASP A 52 -1.89 8.62 7.52
N THR A 53 -2.77 9.01 6.61
CA THR A 53 -3.63 8.10 5.84
C THR A 53 -3.52 8.39 4.35
N ALA A 54 -3.36 7.34 3.56
CA ALA A 54 -3.35 7.40 2.10
C ALA A 54 -4.25 6.30 1.50
N VAL A 55 -4.72 6.54 0.28
CA VAL A 55 -5.42 5.52 -0.52
C VAL A 55 -4.53 5.10 -1.68
N VAL A 56 -4.32 3.79 -1.82
CA VAL A 56 -3.58 3.18 -2.93
C VAL A 56 -4.57 2.35 -3.74
N THR A 57 -4.53 2.47 -5.07
CA THR A 57 -5.36 1.64 -5.95
C THR A 57 -4.51 0.54 -6.56
N ILE A 58 -4.96 -0.71 -6.45
CA ILE A 58 -4.38 -1.86 -7.12
C ILE A 58 -5.16 -2.13 -8.40
N ASP A 59 -4.46 -2.27 -9.52
CA ASP A 59 -5.02 -2.64 -10.81
C ASP A 59 -4.09 -3.66 -11.49
N THR A 60 -4.54 -4.91 -11.52
CA THR A 60 -3.83 -6.04 -12.13
C THR A 60 -4.47 -6.49 -13.44
N VAL A 61 -5.50 -5.79 -13.93
CA VAL A 61 -6.21 -6.15 -15.16
C VAL A 61 -5.42 -5.69 -16.37
N ALA A 62 -4.95 -6.64 -17.18
CA ALA A 62 -4.31 -6.33 -18.45
C ALA A 62 -5.30 -5.71 -19.46
N PRO A 63 -4.87 -4.76 -20.30
CA PRO A 63 -5.71 -4.23 -21.36
C PRO A 63 -6.03 -5.31 -22.40
N ASN A 64 -7.17 -5.16 -23.10
CA ASN A 64 -7.52 -6.04 -24.22
C ASN A 64 -6.50 -5.90 -25.37
N ALA A 65 -6.28 -6.99 -26.11
CA ALA A 65 -5.50 -6.95 -27.33
C ALA A 65 -6.15 -6.02 -28.37
N PRO A 66 -5.37 -5.31 -29.20
CA PRO A 66 -5.91 -4.48 -30.27
C PRO A 66 -6.64 -5.35 -31.30
N VAL A 67 -7.73 -4.82 -31.85
CA VAL A 67 -8.42 -5.41 -33.01
C VAL A 67 -7.82 -4.79 -34.27
N LEU A 68 -7.36 -5.63 -35.19
CA LEU A 68 -6.89 -5.19 -36.51
C LEU A 68 -8.03 -5.39 -37.52
N ASP A 69 -8.50 -4.31 -38.13
CA ASP A 69 -9.42 -4.38 -39.26
C ASP A 69 -8.59 -4.51 -40.56
N PRO A 70 -8.70 -5.63 -41.30
CA PRO A 70 -7.97 -5.78 -42.55
C PRO A 70 -8.52 -4.78 -43.59
N ILE A 71 -7.63 -3.99 -44.19
CA ILE A 71 -7.96 -3.31 -45.45
C ILE A 71 -7.83 -4.35 -46.57
N ASN A 72 -8.93 -4.69 -47.24
CA ASN A 72 -8.83 -5.37 -48.53
C ASN A 72 -8.40 -4.32 -49.56
N ALA A 73 -7.09 -4.35 -49.88
CA ALA A 73 -6.52 -3.63 -51.03
C ALA A 73 -6.88 -4.33 -52.34
#